data_AF-A0AA46UJ10-F1
#
_entry.id   AF-A0AA46UJ10-F1
#
_cell.length_a   1.000
_cell.length_b   1.000
_cell.length_c   1.000
_cell.angle_alpha   90.00
_cell.angle_beta   90.00
_cell.angle_gamma   90.00
#
_symmetry.space_group_name_H-M   'P 1'
#
loop_
_entity.id
_entity.type
_entity.pdbx_description
1 polymer ?
#
loop_
_entity_poly.entity_id
_entity_poly.type
_entity_poly.pdbx_seq_one_letter_code
_entity_poly.pdbx_strand_id
1 'polypeptide(L)'
;MKQFKEIDPLTVAAHPNLVATLPDATDAGNTFYFLLINDYIVLADAQYFTNKRTGKSKWLHYQIEFPKHGLRWFLDTLEGKFFKTAAEGGLPKGKFNDEGVVDGERLKLRRAFNADGEGGGGYAFITLDRKEPESVWSKSYTFTDSLLFEHGMIDTMKEIAKKIDLGQL
;
A
#
# COMPACT_ATOMS: atom_id res chain seq x y z
N MET A 1 -14.24 -12.06 -7.32
CA MET A 1 -13.44 -11.11 -6.53
C MET A 1 -14.35 -10.31 -5.61
N LYS A 2 -13.97 -10.15 -4.35
CA LYS A 2 -14.78 -9.45 -3.34
C LYS A 2 -14.77 -7.93 -3.58
N GLN A 3 -15.96 -7.33 -3.50
CA GLN A 3 -16.14 -5.88 -3.57
C GLN A 3 -16.02 -5.26 -2.17
N PHE A 4 -15.43 -4.07 -2.08
CA PHE A 4 -15.27 -3.32 -0.85
C PHE A 4 -15.96 -1.97 -0.99
N LYS A 5 -16.55 -1.49 0.11
CA LYS A 5 -17.02 -0.11 0.16
C LYS A 5 -15.80 0.79 0.39
N GLU A 6 -15.86 1.98 -0.18
CA GLU A 6 -14.88 3.02 0.12
C GLU A 6 -14.97 3.36 1.61
N ILE A 7 -13.80 3.48 2.24
CA ILE A 7 -13.64 3.78 3.65
C ILE A 7 -13.92 5.26 3.86
N ASP A 8 -14.76 5.58 4.85
CA ASP A 8 -15.05 6.97 5.17
C ASP A 8 -13.87 7.59 5.95
N PRO A 9 -13.18 8.60 5.40
CA PRO A 9 -12.03 9.23 6.05
C PRO A 9 -12.39 9.89 7.39
N LEU A 10 -13.67 10.20 7.64
CA LEU A 10 -14.12 10.81 8.90
C LEU A 10 -14.29 9.80 10.03
N THR A 11 -14.46 8.51 9.71
CA THR A 11 -14.82 7.48 10.70
C THR A 11 -13.82 6.33 10.75
N VAL A 12 -12.88 6.24 9.80
CA VAL A 12 -11.87 5.17 9.71
C VAL A 12 -11.07 4.95 11.00
N ALA A 13 -10.75 6.02 11.72
CA ALA A 13 -9.97 5.94 12.97
C ALA A 13 -10.70 5.18 14.10
N ALA A 14 -12.03 5.05 14.00
CA ALA A 14 -12.86 4.29 14.95
C ALA A 14 -13.42 3.00 14.33
N HIS A 15 -12.93 2.58 13.15
CA HIS A 15 -13.46 1.42 12.46
C HIS A 15 -13.17 0.13 13.26
N PRO A 16 -14.15 -0.77 13.47
CA PRO A 16 -13.97 -1.95 14.33
C PRO A 16 -12.92 -2.95 13.83
N ASN A 17 -12.63 -2.92 12.53
CA ASN A 17 -11.63 -3.76 11.87
C ASN A 17 -10.25 -3.10 11.73
N LEU A 18 -10.01 -1.94 12.34
CA LEU A 18 -8.72 -1.25 12.28
C LEU A 18 -7.66 -2.07 13.02
N VAL A 19 -6.56 -2.39 12.35
CA VAL A 19 -5.45 -3.19 12.92
C VAL A 19 -4.18 -2.38 13.14
N ALA A 20 -3.98 -1.30 12.39
CA ALA A 20 -2.89 -0.35 12.59
C ALA A 20 -3.21 1.01 11.98
N THR A 21 -2.56 2.04 12.53
CA THR A 21 -2.58 3.41 12.02
C THR A 21 -1.16 3.91 11.95
N LEU A 22 -0.82 4.65 10.89
CA LEU A 22 0.48 5.27 10.71
C LEU A 22 0.29 6.70 10.18
N PRO A 23 0.54 7.74 11.00
CA PRO A 23 0.65 9.11 10.51
C PRO A 23 1.77 9.22 9.48
N ASP A 24 1.49 9.89 8.36
CA ASP A 24 2.48 10.10 7.31
C ASP A 24 3.44 11.23 7.71
N ALA A 25 4.70 10.89 8.00
CA ALA A 25 5.70 11.89 8.36
C ALA A 25 6.19 12.70 7.14
N THR A 26 5.93 12.22 5.92
CA THR A 26 6.33 12.86 4.66
C THR A 26 5.25 13.79 4.10
N ASP A 27 4.00 13.60 4.50
CA ASP A 27 2.85 14.45 4.12
C ASP A 27 2.02 14.83 5.35
N ALA A 28 2.31 16.01 5.89
CA ALA A 28 1.67 16.50 7.10
C ALA A 28 0.14 16.60 6.94
N GLY A 29 -0.57 15.83 7.76
CA GLY A 29 -2.04 15.77 7.74
C GLY A 29 -2.60 14.58 6.96
N ASN A 30 -1.75 13.74 6.37
CA ASN A 30 -2.11 12.42 5.88
C ASN A 30 -1.90 11.35 6.97
N THR A 31 -2.74 10.32 6.98
CA THR A 31 -2.62 9.16 7.87
C THR A 31 -3.08 7.90 7.16
N PHE A 32 -2.28 6.85 7.27
CA PHE A 32 -2.58 5.53 6.76
C PHE A 32 -3.31 4.68 7.80
N TYR A 33 -4.26 3.88 7.33
CA TYR A 33 -5.07 2.96 8.10
C TYR A 33 -5.03 1.60 7.45
N PHE A 34 -4.64 0.59 8.23
CA PHE A 34 -4.71 -0.80 7.84
C PHE A 34 -5.93 -1.41 8.50
N LEU A 35 -6.87 -1.91 7.70
CA LEU A 35 -8.06 -2.59 8.19
C LEU A 35 -8.05 -4.04 7.71
N LEU A 36 -8.45 -4.96 8.58
CA LEU A 36 -8.63 -6.37 8.24
C LEU A 36 -10.11 -6.71 8.13
N ILE A 37 -10.62 -6.77 6.90
CA ILE A 37 -12.05 -6.99 6.63
C ILE A 37 -12.25 -8.38 6.05
N ASN A 38 -12.50 -9.36 6.94
CA ASN A 38 -12.42 -10.79 6.61
C ASN A 38 -10.97 -11.13 6.22
N ASP A 39 -10.74 -11.90 5.15
CA ASP A 39 -9.37 -12.30 4.73
C ASP A 39 -8.63 -11.27 3.86
N TYR A 40 -8.96 -9.98 4.00
CA TYR A 40 -8.42 -8.92 3.16
C TYR A 40 -7.93 -7.74 3.97
N ILE A 41 -6.76 -7.22 3.60
CA ILE A 41 -6.30 -5.92 4.05
C ILE A 41 -6.87 -4.85 3.13
N VAL A 42 -7.49 -3.84 3.74
CA VAL A 42 -7.75 -2.54 3.11
C VAL A 42 -6.69 -1.59 3.66
N LEU A 43 -5.81 -1.11 2.78
CA LEU A 43 -4.90 -0.01 3.09
C LEU A 43 -5.56 1.26 2.56
N ALA A 44 -6.00 2.09 3.50
CA ALA A 44 -6.65 3.37 3.26
C ALA A 44 -5.74 4.51 3.73
N ASP A 45 -5.85 5.68 3.11
CA ASP A 45 -5.30 6.92 3.65
C ASP A 45 -6.41 7.97 3.85
N ALA A 46 -6.19 8.93 4.75
CA ALA A 46 -7.06 10.08 4.88
C ALA A 46 -6.22 11.33 5.08
N GLN A 47 -6.44 12.32 4.21
CA GLN A 47 -5.73 13.59 4.25
C GLN A 47 -6.70 14.76 4.32
N TYR A 48 -6.52 15.65 5.29
CA TYR A 48 -7.26 16.91 5.32
C TYR A 48 -6.58 17.96 4.45
N PHE A 49 -7.02 18.06 3.20
CA PHE A 49 -6.42 18.94 2.20
C PHE A 49 -7.11 20.31 2.16
N THR A 50 -6.31 21.38 2.17
CA THR A 50 -6.80 22.76 1.94
C THR A 50 -6.20 23.33 0.68
N ASN A 51 -7.06 23.67 -0.29
CA ASN A 51 -6.62 24.32 -1.51
C ASN A 51 -6.24 25.78 -1.23
N LYS A 52 -4.94 26.08 -1.19
CA LYS A 52 -4.40 27.42 -0.88
C LYS A 52 -4.93 28.54 -1.79
N ARG A 53 -5.28 28.23 -3.04
CA ARG A 53 -5.81 29.22 -4.02
C ARG A 53 -7.27 29.59 -3.75
N THR A 54 -8.08 28.65 -3.26
CA THR A 54 -9.52 28.84 -3.09
C THR A 54 -9.97 28.93 -1.63
N GLY A 55 -9.09 28.57 -0.68
CA GLY A 55 -9.39 28.49 0.75
C GLY A 55 -10.32 27.33 1.14
N LYS A 56 -10.77 26.51 0.19
CA LYS A 56 -11.67 25.38 0.46
C LYS A 56 -10.89 24.16 0.94
N SER A 57 -11.40 23.55 2.01
CA SER A 57 -10.86 22.32 2.56
C SER A 57 -11.78 21.13 2.26
N LYS A 58 -11.19 19.95 2.11
CA LYS A 58 -11.90 18.68 1.98
C LYS A 58 -11.03 17.53 2.49
N TRP A 59 -11.67 16.44 2.88
CA TRP A 59 -10.97 15.18 3.07
C TRP A 59 -10.70 14.53 1.72
N LEU A 60 -9.44 14.17 1.49
CA LEU A 60 -9.02 13.26 0.45
C LEU A 60 -8.89 11.87 1.07
N HIS A 61 -9.18 10.87 0.26
CA HIS A 61 -9.13 9.47 0.64
C HIS A 61 -8.83 8.65 -0.60
N TYR A 62 -8.00 7.63 -0.42
CA TYR A 62 -7.75 6.57 -1.37
C TYR A 62 -7.60 5.24 -0.62
N GLN A 63 -7.89 4.13 -1.31
CA GLN A 63 -7.65 2.80 -0.75
C GLN A 63 -7.27 1.79 -1.82
N ILE A 64 -6.46 0.81 -1.40
CA ILE A 64 -6.26 -0.45 -2.12
C ILE A 64 -6.67 -1.62 -1.23
N GLU A 65 -7.17 -2.68 -1.84
CA GLU A 65 -7.57 -3.90 -1.14
C GLU A 65 -6.84 -5.10 -1.71
N PHE A 66 -6.30 -5.95 -0.85
CA PHE A 66 -5.57 -7.15 -1.27
C PHE A 66 -5.77 -8.27 -0.26
N PRO A 67 -5.64 -9.55 -0.67
CA PRO A 67 -5.71 -10.66 0.27
C PRO A 67 -4.71 -10.48 1.40
N LYS A 68 -5.03 -10.89 2.63
CA LYS A 68 -4.20 -10.59 3.80
C LYS A 68 -2.78 -11.15 3.67
N HIS A 69 -2.61 -12.31 3.04
CA HIS A 69 -1.29 -12.88 2.73
C HIS A 69 -0.51 -12.11 1.65
N GLY A 70 -1.18 -11.19 0.94
CA GLY A 70 -0.55 -10.26 0.00
C GLY A 70 0.45 -9.32 0.66
N LEU A 71 0.31 -9.05 1.97
CA LEU A 71 1.29 -8.25 2.70
C LEU A 71 2.61 -8.98 2.87
N ARG A 72 2.55 -10.27 3.24
CA ARG A 72 3.73 -11.15 3.31
C ARG A 72 4.39 -11.26 1.93
N TRP A 73 3.59 -11.49 0.88
CA TRP A 73 4.10 -11.52 -0.48
C TRP A 73 4.81 -10.23 -0.90
N PHE A 74 4.25 -9.05 -0.57
CA PHE A 74 4.88 -7.76 -0.86
C PHE A 74 6.26 -7.64 -0.19
N LEU A 75 6.35 -7.97 1.10
CA LEU A 75 7.59 -7.92 1.88
C LEU A 75 8.65 -8.90 1.35
N ASP A 76 8.25 -10.15 1.13
CA ASP A 76 9.14 -11.18 0.62
C ASP A 76 9.61 -10.86 -0.81
N THR A 77 8.77 -10.21 -1.62
CA THR A 77 9.15 -9.76 -2.96
C THR A 77 10.14 -8.60 -2.90
N LEU A 78 9.96 -7.62 -2.01
CA LEU A 78 10.96 -6.57 -1.77
C LEU A 78 12.33 -7.18 -1.43
N GLU A 79 12.36 -8.00 -0.38
CA GLU A 79 13.61 -8.56 0.16
C GLU A 79 14.23 -9.60 -0.77
N GLY A 80 13.41 -10.44 -1.40
CA GLY A 80 13.87 -11.53 -2.26
C GLY A 80 14.18 -11.11 -3.70
N LYS A 81 13.54 -10.05 -4.21
CA LYS A 81 13.66 -9.64 -5.62
C LYS A 81 14.35 -8.30 -5.82
N PHE A 82 13.98 -7.29 -5.03
CA PHE A 82 14.46 -5.93 -5.26
C PHE A 82 15.73 -5.60 -4.49
N PHE A 83 15.98 -6.23 -3.34
CA PHE A 83 17.19 -5.99 -2.54
C PHE A 83 18.35 -6.92 -2.87
N LYS A 84 18.13 -7.88 -3.79
CA LYS A 84 19.12 -8.86 -4.20
C LYS A 84 19.59 -8.59 -5.62
N THR A 85 20.84 -8.95 -5.90
CA THR A 85 21.33 -9.01 -7.27
C THR A 85 20.68 -10.16 -8.04
N ALA A 86 20.72 -10.13 -9.37
CA ALA A 86 20.23 -11.22 -10.19
C ALA A 86 20.90 -12.57 -9.86
N ALA A 87 22.19 -12.56 -9.48
CA ALA A 87 22.94 -13.76 -9.08
C ALA A 87 22.44 -14.36 -7.75
N GLU A 88 21.85 -13.53 -6.89
CA GLU A 88 21.29 -13.93 -5.58
C GLU A 88 19.78 -14.25 -5.66
N GLY A 89 19.21 -14.30 -6.87
CA GLY A 89 17.78 -14.57 -7.11
C GLY A 89 16.90 -13.32 -7.25
N GLY A 90 17.53 -12.14 -7.29
CA GLY A 90 16.91 -10.85 -7.56
C GLY A 90 16.43 -10.66 -9.00
N LEU A 91 15.90 -9.48 -9.30
CA LEU A 91 15.42 -9.17 -10.66
C LEU A 91 16.60 -9.06 -11.66
N PRO A 92 16.45 -9.58 -12.89
CA PRO A 92 17.43 -9.39 -13.94
C PRO A 92 17.50 -7.92 -14.38
N LYS A 93 18.64 -7.53 -14.97
CA LYS A 93 18.84 -6.19 -15.53
C LYS A 93 17.71 -5.85 -16.51
N GLY A 94 17.12 -4.66 -16.33
CA GLY A 94 16.01 -4.17 -17.17
C GLY A 94 14.62 -4.65 -16.74
N LYS A 95 14.49 -5.49 -15.72
CA LYS A 95 13.20 -5.85 -15.11
C LYS A 95 12.99 -5.02 -13.84
N PHE A 96 11.89 -4.27 -13.81
CA PHE A 96 11.57 -3.32 -12.72
C PHE A 96 10.29 -3.68 -11.96
N ASN A 97 9.76 -4.89 -12.16
CA ASN A 97 8.57 -5.36 -11.48
C ASN A 97 8.59 -6.87 -11.31
N ASP A 98 7.83 -7.35 -10.35
CA ASP A 98 7.47 -8.76 -10.20
C ASP A 98 5.97 -8.88 -9.98
N GLU A 99 5.41 -10.01 -10.40
CA GLU A 99 3.98 -10.32 -10.33
C GLU A 99 3.80 -11.69 -9.68
N GLY A 100 2.74 -11.85 -8.90
CA GLY A 100 2.43 -13.09 -8.19
C GLY A 100 0.94 -13.29 -8.03
N VAL A 101 0.52 -14.52 -7.75
CA VAL A 101 -0.85 -14.85 -7.38
C VAL A 101 -0.88 -15.19 -5.90
N VAL A 102 -1.72 -14.49 -5.14
CA VAL A 102 -1.90 -14.69 -3.70
C VAL A 102 -3.38 -14.84 -3.43
N ASP A 103 -3.78 -15.94 -2.79
CA ASP A 103 -5.18 -16.28 -2.49
C ASP A 103 -6.13 -16.12 -3.70
N GLY A 104 -5.61 -16.45 -4.89
CA GLY A 104 -6.35 -16.37 -6.16
C GLY A 104 -6.41 -14.97 -6.81
N GLU A 105 -5.78 -13.95 -6.24
CA GLU A 105 -5.69 -12.60 -6.83
C GLU A 105 -4.27 -12.27 -7.29
N ARG A 106 -4.16 -11.59 -8.43
CA ARG A 106 -2.89 -11.16 -9.03
C ARG A 106 -2.42 -9.86 -8.41
N LEU A 107 -1.22 -9.89 -7.86
CA LEU A 107 -0.54 -8.75 -7.27
C LEU A 107 0.72 -8.41 -8.07
N LYS A 108 1.09 -7.14 -8.04
CA LYS A 108 2.30 -6.64 -8.70
C LYS A 108 3.02 -5.65 -7.81
N LEU A 109 4.33 -5.81 -7.73
CA LEU A 109 5.24 -4.84 -7.12
C LEU A 109 6.15 -4.28 -8.19
N ARG A 110 6.22 -2.95 -8.30
CA ARG A 110 7.00 -2.25 -9.33
C ARG A 110 7.87 -1.17 -8.71
N ARG A 111 9.12 -1.04 -9.15
CA ARG A 111 9.96 0.12 -8.84
C ARG A 111 9.35 1.39 -9.45
N ALA A 112 9.12 2.41 -8.64
CA ALA A 112 8.74 3.75 -9.07
C ALA A 112 9.98 4.65 -9.03
N PHE A 113 10.31 5.31 -10.14
CA PHE A 113 11.54 6.12 -10.27
C PHE A 113 11.33 7.61 -10.00
N ASN A 114 10.09 8.03 -9.80
CA ASN A 114 9.72 9.40 -9.47
C ASN A 114 8.49 9.37 -8.54
N ALA A 115 8.63 8.68 -7.41
CA ALA A 115 7.54 8.43 -6.48
C ALA A 115 7.17 9.68 -5.68
N ASP A 116 8.13 10.58 -5.44
CA ASP A 116 7.93 11.84 -4.70
C ASP A 116 7.63 13.05 -5.61
N GLY A 117 7.70 12.87 -6.93
CA GLY A 117 7.52 13.95 -7.91
C GLY A 117 8.78 14.80 -8.18
N GLU A 118 9.85 14.58 -7.41
CA GLU A 118 11.11 15.34 -7.43
C GLU A 118 12.33 14.48 -7.86
N GLY A 119 12.07 13.30 -8.44
CA GLY A 119 13.05 12.35 -8.93
C GLY A 119 13.45 11.26 -7.92
N GLY A 120 12.87 11.25 -6.73
CA GLY A 120 13.09 10.23 -5.72
C GLY A 120 12.36 8.91 -6.03
N GLY A 121 12.98 7.83 -5.59
CA GLY A 121 12.50 6.47 -5.83
C GLY A 121 11.40 6.01 -4.88
N GLY A 122 10.80 4.88 -5.21
CA GLY A 122 9.80 4.22 -4.41
C GLY A 122 9.32 2.90 -5.00
N TYR A 123 8.18 2.43 -4.54
CA TYR A 123 7.55 1.18 -4.97
C TYR A 123 6.04 1.35 -5.12
N ALA A 124 5.50 0.88 -6.25
CA ALA A 124 4.07 0.78 -6.48
C ALA A 124 3.59 -0.64 -6.19
N PHE A 125 2.66 -0.78 -5.25
CA PHE A 125 1.93 -2.01 -4.98
C PHE A 125 0.59 -1.97 -5.69
N ILE A 126 0.38 -2.91 -6.61
CA ILE A 126 -0.71 -2.89 -7.57
C ILE A 126 -1.54 -4.16 -7.43
N THR A 127 -2.86 -4.00 -7.39
CA THR A 127 -3.84 -5.07 -7.26
C THR A 127 -4.46 -5.31 -8.64
N LEU A 128 -3.86 -6.18 -9.43
CA LEU A 128 -4.09 -6.25 -10.89
C LEU A 128 -5.53 -6.58 -11.27
N ASP A 129 -6.23 -7.34 -10.44
CA ASP A 129 -7.62 -7.74 -10.66
C ASP A 129 -8.64 -6.67 -10.24
N ARG A 130 -8.22 -5.65 -9.47
CA ARG A 130 -9.09 -4.58 -8.96
C ARG A 130 -8.88 -3.32 -9.78
N LYS A 131 -9.97 -2.64 -10.13
CA LYS A 131 -9.96 -1.44 -10.97
C LYS A 131 -10.30 -0.21 -10.16
N GLU A 132 -9.66 0.89 -10.52
CA GLU A 132 -10.07 2.22 -10.09
C GLU A 132 -11.51 2.50 -10.55
N PRO A 133 -12.32 3.22 -9.74
CA PRO A 133 -13.64 3.65 -10.16
C PRO A 133 -13.57 4.37 -11.52
N GLU A 134 -14.42 3.93 -12.46
CA GLU A 134 -14.53 4.53 -13.80
C GLU A 134 -13.23 4.56 -14.61
N SER A 135 -12.28 3.66 -14.33
CA SER A 135 -10.96 3.66 -14.95
C SER A 135 -10.52 2.27 -15.41
N VAL A 136 -9.69 2.24 -16.45
CA VAL A 136 -9.06 1.01 -16.98
C VAL A 136 -7.87 0.56 -16.13
N TRP A 137 -7.38 1.46 -15.29
CA TRP A 137 -6.22 1.24 -14.44
C TRP A 137 -6.57 0.39 -13.22
N SER A 138 -5.61 -0.43 -12.82
CA SER A 138 -5.75 -1.21 -11.60
C SER A 138 -5.50 -0.36 -10.37
N LYS A 139 -6.16 -0.68 -9.25
CA LYS A 139 -5.91 -0.01 -7.97
C LYS A 139 -4.46 -0.21 -7.56
N SER A 140 -3.79 0.86 -7.15
CA SER A 140 -2.39 0.83 -6.75
C SER A 140 -2.02 1.93 -5.78
N TYR A 141 -1.18 1.60 -4.80
CA TYR A 141 -0.56 2.59 -3.94
C TYR A 141 0.92 2.72 -4.28
N THR A 142 1.43 3.95 -4.38
CA THR A 142 2.86 4.20 -4.54
C THR A 142 3.44 4.74 -3.24
N PHE A 143 4.43 4.05 -2.70
CA PHE A 143 5.18 4.46 -1.51
C PHE A 143 6.52 5.03 -1.96
N THR A 144 6.89 6.20 -1.43
CA THR A 144 8.27 6.70 -1.58
C THR A 144 9.23 5.82 -0.79
N ASP A 145 10.51 5.81 -1.16
CA ASP A 145 11.53 5.10 -0.39
C ASP A 145 11.60 5.62 1.06
N SER A 146 11.49 6.94 1.24
CA SER A 146 11.51 7.57 2.58
C SER A 146 10.31 7.12 3.43
N LEU A 147 9.08 7.16 2.90
CA LEU A 147 7.91 6.64 3.62
C LEU A 147 8.10 5.16 3.96
N LEU A 148 8.54 4.37 2.98
CA LEU A 148 8.64 2.92 3.11
C LEU A 148 9.69 2.52 4.16
N PHE A 149 10.89 3.11 4.12
CA PHE A 149 12.05 2.62 4.89
C PHE A 149 12.44 3.48 6.10
N GLU A 150 12.07 4.76 6.13
CA GLU A 150 12.53 5.71 7.16
C GLU A 150 11.41 6.11 8.13
N HIS A 151 10.16 6.02 7.68
CA HIS A 151 8.99 6.53 8.42
C HIS A 151 8.01 5.44 8.85
N GLY A 152 8.51 4.21 9.08
CA GLY A 152 7.79 3.16 9.79
C GLY A 152 6.72 2.41 8.99
N MET A 153 6.55 2.70 7.69
CA MET A 153 5.59 1.97 6.85
C MET A 153 5.97 0.49 6.72
N ILE A 154 7.22 0.17 6.36
CA ILE A 154 7.63 -1.23 6.23
C ILE A 154 7.57 -1.97 7.57
N ASP A 155 7.90 -1.31 8.68
CA ASP A 155 7.83 -1.91 10.02
C ASP A 155 6.38 -2.20 10.42
N THR A 156 5.47 -1.26 10.14
CA THR A 156 4.03 -1.46 10.34
C THR A 156 3.53 -2.66 9.52
N MET A 157 3.92 -2.74 8.24
CA MET A 157 3.57 -3.87 7.39
C MET A 157 4.15 -5.20 7.90
N LYS A 158 5.40 -5.21 8.38
CA LYS A 158 6.06 -6.39 8.96
C LYS A 158 5.34 -6.90 10.20
N GLU A 159 4.93 -6.01 11.11
CA GLU A 159 4.20 -6.38 12.31
C GLU A 159 2.80 -6.93 12.01
N ILE A 160 2.09 -6.34 11.04
CA ILE A 160 0.79 -6.86 10.60
C ILE A 160 0.97 -8.25 9.97
N ALA A 161 1.92 -8.41 9.04
CA ALA A 161 2.17 -9.68 8.37
C ALA A 161 2.53 -10.77 9.38
N LYS A 162 3.37 -10.47 10.37
CA LYS A 162 3.71 -11.39 11.47
C LYS A 162 2.49 -11.83 12.26
N LYS A 163 1.59 -10.92 12.63
CA LYS A 163 0.34 -11.27 13.33
C LYS A 163 -0.57 -12.17 12.50
N ILE A 164 -0.68 -11.91 11.19
CA ILE A 164 -1.43 -12.76 10.25
C ILE A 164 -0.82 -14.18 10.21
N ASP A 165 0.50 -14.28 10.07
CA ASP A 165 1.19 -15.58 9.99
C ASP A 165 1.05 -16.40 11.29
N LEU A 166 0.92 -15.73 12.42
CA LEU A 166 0.66 -16.35 13.73
C LEU A 166 -0.82 -16.67 13.97
N GLY A 167 -1.73 -16.36 13.02
CA GLY A 167 -3.17 -16.56 13.16
C GLY A 167 -3.82 -15.62 14.20
N GLN A 168 -3.16 -14.51 14.53
CA GLN A 168 -3.66 -13.49 15.45
C GLN A 168 -4.51 -12.43 14.75
N LEU A 169 -4.50 -12.45 13.41
CA LEU A 169 -5.26 -11.61 12.48
C LEU A 169 -5.79 -12.47 11.32
#